data_AF-A0A811U2B7-F1
#
_entry.id   AF-A0A811U2B7-F1
#
_cell.length_a   1.000
_cell.length_b   1.000
_cell.length_c   1.000
_cell.angle_alpha   90.00
_cell.angle_beta   90.00
_cell.angle_gamma   90.00
#
_symmetry.space_group_name_H-M   'P 1'
#
loop_
_entity.id
_entity.type
_entity.pdbx_description
1 polymer ?
#
loop_
_entity_poly.entity_id
_entity_poly.type
_entity_poly.pdbx_seq_one_letter_code
_entity_poly.pdbx_strand_id
1 'polypeptide(L)' 'MIRTSTLKKILDFHNGAKPLSEIMRESMSVDPIRPILWEPHLKALDRRITIILNGVRDCVKKNPPEEALDSEDLLS' A
#
# COMPACT_ATOMS: atom_id res chain seq x y z
N MET A 1 -15.45 2.56 5.26
CA MET A 1 -15.24 3.18 3.93
C MET A 1 -13.78 3.58 3.81
N ILE A 2 -13.11 3.27 2.69
CA ILE A 2 -11.71 3.66 2.38
C ILE A 2 -11.71 4.70 1.26
N ARG A 3 -10.81 5.69 1.30
CA ARG A 3 -10.68 6.68 0.20
C ARG A 3 -9.98 6.05 -1.00
N THR A 4 -10.46 6.34 -2.21
CA THR A 4 -9.88 5.83 -3.47
C THR A 4 -8.41 6.18 -3.64
N SER A 5 -8.03 7.43 -3.31
CA SER A 5 -6.63 7.88 -3.37
C SER A 5 -5.71 7.07 -2.45
N THR A 6 -6.19 6.71 -1.26
CA THR A 6 -5.45 5.86 -0.31
C THR A 6 -5.33 4.43 -0.83
N LEU A 7 -6.41 3.85 -1.36
CA LEU A 7 -6.38 2.49 -1.90
C LEU A 7 -5.42 2.37 -3.08
N LYS A 8 -5.44 3.34 -4.01
CA LYS A 8 -4.50 3.40 -5.14
C LYS A 8 -3.05 3.40 -4.65
N LYS A 9 -2.72 4.27 -3.70
CA LYS A 9 -1.36 4.36 -3.13
C LYS A 9 -0.90 3.04 -2.49
N ILE A 10 -1.78 2.36 -1.75
CA ILE A 10 -1.46 1.08 -1.11
C ILE A 10 -1.26 -0.02 -2.17
N LEU A 11 -2.07 -0.03 -3.23
CA LEU A 11 -1.89 -0.94 -4.36
C LEU A 11 -0.57 -0.69 -5.09
N ASP A 12 -0.18 0.58 -5.28
CA ASP A 12 1.12 0.93 -5.87
C ASP A 12 2.28 0.39 -5.05
N PHE A 13 2.19 0.42 -3.71
CA PHE A 13 3.22 -0.16 -2.83
C PHE A 13 3.28 -1.70 -2.87
N HIS A 14 2.23 -2.37 -3.33
CA HIS A 14 2.17 -3.83 -3.41
C HIS A 14 2.48 -4.36 -4.83
N ASN A 15 1.98 -3.68 -5.87
CA ASN A 15 2.07 -4.10 -7.27
C ASN A 15 3.05 -3.28 -8.10
N GLY A 16 3.50 -2.12 -7.60
CA GLY A 16 4.37 -1.21 -8.34
C GLY A 16 5.83 -1.65 -8.37
N ALA A 17 6.67 -0.80 -8.95
CA ALA A 17 8.09 -1.10 -9.20
C ALA A 17 8.94 -1.22 -7.92
N LYS A 18 8.55 -0.54 -6.83
CA LYS A 18 9.27 -0.55 -5.56
C LYS A 18 8.31 -0.82 -4.40
N PRO A 19 8.65 -1.76 -3.49
CA PRO A 19 7.87 -1.98 -2.28
C PRO A 19 7.98 -0.78 -1.32
N LEU A 20 7.04 -0.69 -0.37
CA LEU A 20 7.03 0.39 0.63
C LEU A 20 8.34 0.47 1.42
N SER A 21 8.92 -0.67 1.79
CA SER A 21 10.19 -0.72 2.52
C SER A 21 11.34 -0.04 1.79
N GLU A 22 11.43 -0.18 0.46
CA GLU A 22 12.46 0.43 -0.36
C GLU A 22 12.27 1.95 -0.45
N ILE A 23 11.05 2.40 -0.72
CA ILE A 23 10.71 3.82 -0.77
C ILE A 23 10.99 4.49 0.58
N MET A 24 10.65 3.83 1.68
CA MET A 24 10.94 4.32 3.03
C MET A 24 12.44 4.38 3.29
N ARG A 25 13.20 3.38 2.86
CA ARG A 25 14.66 3.37 3.00
C ARG A 25 15.30 4.54 2.26
N GLU A 26 14.86 4.80 1.03
CA GLU A 26 15.34 5.93 0.22
C GLU A 26 14.99 7.26 0.89
N SER A 27 13.73 7.42 1.30
CA SER A 27 13.26 8.63 1.98
C SER A 27 14.02 8.92 3.28
N MET A 28 14.39 7.89 4.05
CA MET A 28 15.12 8.05 5.31
C MET A 28 16.64 8.13 5.12
N SER A 29 17.14 7.81 3.92
CA SER A 29 18.59 7.81 3.66
C SER A 29 19.21 9.21 3.65
N VAL A 30 18.41 10.26 3.47
CA VAL A 30 18.85 11.66 3.50
C VAL A 30 19.07 12.18 4.92
N ASP A 31 18.59 11.46 5.94
CA ASP A 31 18.68 11.88 7.32
C ASP A 31 20.09 11.62 7.91
N PRO A 32 20.70 12.60 8.61
CA PRO A 32 22.02 12.43 9.24
C PRO A 32 22.12 11.29 10.26
N ILE A 33 21.02 10.92 10.94
CA ILE A 33 21.03 9.88 11.98
C ILE A 33 20.77 8.47 11.43
N ARG A 34 20.83 8.29 10.11
CA ARG A 34 20.65 7.00 9.45
C ARG A 34 21.64 5.93 9.99
N PRO A 35 21.21 4.66 10.11
CA PRO A 35 19.89 4.12 9.74
C PRO A 35 18.80 4.40 10.80
N ILE A 36 17.66 4.96 10.37
CA ILE A 36 16.53 5.30 11.26
C ILE A 36 15.76 4.04 11.70
N LEU A 37 15.47 3.13 10.75
CA LEU A 37 14.72 1.90 11.02
C LEU A 37 15.59 0.67 10.76
N TRP A 38 15.43 -0.33 11.62
CA TRP A 38 16.08 -1.62 11.44
C TRP A 38 15.44 -2.42 10.31
N GLU A 39 16.26 -3.27 9.68
CA GLU A 39 15.86 -4.13 8.56
C GLU A 39 14.60 -4.98 8.83
N PRO A 40 14.41 -5.59 10.02
CA PRO A 40 13.19 -6.35 10.30
C PRO A 40 11.93 -5.49 10.31
N HIS A 41 12.01 -4.22 10.66
CA HIS A 41 10.86 -3.30 10.62
C HIS A 41 10.51 -2.92 9.19
N LEU A 42 11.50 -2.70 8.32
CA LEU A 42 11.27 -2.46 6.90
C LEU A 42 10.56 -3.65 6.24
N LYS A 43 11.05 -4.88 6.46
CA LYS A 43 10.36 -6.10 6.00
C LYS A 43 8.96 -6.27 6.60
N ALA A 44 8.74 -5.81 7.83
CA ALA A 44 7.43 -5.85 8.45
C ALA A 44 6.43 -4.89 7.80
N LEU A 45 6.87 -3.77 7.22
CA LEU A 45 5.99 -2.87 6.48
C LEU A 45 5.36 -3.57 5.27
N ASP A 46 6.15 -4.23 4.44
CA ASP A 46 5.66 -4.90 3.23
C ASP A 46 4.68 -6.04 3.58
N ARG A 47 5.00 -6.83 4.62
CA ARG A 47 4.09 -7.86 5.14
C ARG A 47 2.75 -7.25 5.60
N ARG A 48 2.80 -6.10 6.28
CA ARG A 48 1.59 -5.41 6.78
C ARG A 48 0.75 -4.83 5.65
N ILE A 49 1.35 -4.39 4.54
CA ILE A 49 0.60 -3.97 3.35
C ILE A 49 -0.27 -5.10 2.81
N THR A 50 0.25 -6.32 2.76
CA THR A 50 -0.53 -7.51 2.35
C THR A 50 -1.73 -7.74 3.29
N ILE A 51 -1.52 -7.64 4.61
CA ILE A 51 -2.58 -7.81 5.61
C ILE A 51 -3.66 -6.73 5.44
N ILE A 52 -3.26 -5.48 5.21
CA ILE A 52 -4.19 -4.36 4.99
C ILE A 52 -5.04 -4.62 3.74
N LEU A 53 -4.42 -5.02 2.62
CA LEU A 53 -5.14 -5.32 1.38
C LEU A 53 -6.13 -6.49 1.53
N ASN A 54 -5.78 -7.51 2.31
CA ASN A 54 -6.71 -8.58 2.65
C ASN A 54 -7.92 -8.05 3.44
N GLY A 55 -7.70 -7.19 4.43
CA GLY A 55 -8.78 -6.52 5.16
C GLY A 55 -9.67 -5.66 4.25
N VAL A 56 -9.09 -4.95 3.27
CA VAL A 56 -9.85 -4.18 2.28
C VAL A 56 -10.69 -5.11 1.40
N ARG A 57 -10.11 -6.21 0.91
CA ARG A 57 -10.83 -7.22 0.11
C ARG A 57 -12.01 -7.81 0.88
N ASP A 58 -11.84 -8.12 2.16
CA ASP A 58 -12.93 -8.64 3.00
C ASP A 58 -14.03 -7.60 3.21
N CYS A 59 -13.68 -6.32 3.33
CA CYS A 59 -14.68 -5.24 3.39
C CYS A 59 -15.51 -5.14 2.11
N VAL A 60 -14.84 -5.20 0.94
CA VAL A 60 -15.50 -5.15 -0.38
C VAL A 60 -16.40 -6.37 -0.61
N LYS A 61 -15.96 -7.56 -0.20
CA LYS A 61 -16.79 -8.78 -0.30
C LYS A 61 -18.06 -8.69 0.56
N LYS A 62 -17.98 -8.08 1.74
CA LYS A 62 -19.11 -7.92 2.66
C LYS A 62 -20.07 -6.80 2.25
N ASN A 63 -19.54 -5.76 1.59
CA ASN A 63 -20.29 -4.60 1.14
C ASN A 63 -19.88 -4.32 -0.30
N PRO A 64 -20.40 -5.09 -1.27
CA PRO A 64 -20.12 -4.83 -2.67
C PRO A 64 -20.59 -3.41 -3.01
N PRO A 65 -19.80 -2.61 -3.74
CA PRO A 65 -20.20 -1.27 -4.11
C PRO A 65 -21.50 -1.33 -4.93
N GLU A 66 -22.49 -0.56 -4.52
CA GLU A 66 -23.85 -0.58 -5.10
C GLU A 66 -23.92 -0.03 -6.55
N GLU A 67 -22.84 0.55 -7.10
CA GLU A 67 -22.89 1.27 -8.39
C GLU A 67 -21.55 1.44 -9.16
N ALA A 68 -20.48 0.66 -8.91
CA ALA A 68 -19.14 1.02 -9.44
C ALA A 68 -18.46 -0.08 -10.28
N LEU A 69 -19.05 -0.41 -11.42
CA LEU A 69 -18.35 -0.99 -12.58
C LEU A 69 -18.42 -0.07 -13.81
N ASP A 70 -18.44 1.25 -13.62
CA ASP A 70 -18.08 2.22 -14.66
C ASP A 70 -16.73 2.87 -14.30
N SER A 71 -15.68 2.05 -14.27
CA SER A 71 -14.31 2.59 -14.22
C SER A 71 -13.41 1.80 -15.16
N GLU A 72 -13.47 2.19 -16.43
CA GLU A 72 -12.41 1.98 -17.42
C GLU A 72 -11.04 2.57 -16.98
N ASP A 73 -10.98 3.25 -15.83
CA ASP A 73 -9.78 3.89 -15.28
C ASP A 73 -8.81 2.97 -14.50
N LEU A 74 -9.11 1.67 -14.35
CA LEU A 74 -8.16 0.72 -13.73
C LEU A 74 -7.20 0.05 -14.73
N LEU A 75 -7.33 0.35 -16.03
CA LEU A 75 -6.49 -0.20 -17.11
C LEU A 75 -5.88 0.87 -18.05
N SER A 76 -5.80 2.14 -17.61
CA SER A 76 -4.97 3.17 -18.28
C SER A 76 -3.76 3.56 -17.43
#